data_AF-A0AAN1WKM2-F1
#
_entry.id   AF-A0AAN1WKM2-F1
#
_cell.length_a   1.000
_cell.length_b   1.000
_cell.length_c   1.000
_cell.angle_alpha   90.00
_cell.angle_beta   90.00
_cell.angle_gamma   90.00
#
_symmetry.space_group_name_H-M   'P 1'
#
loop_
_entity.id
_entity.type
_entity.pdbx_description
1 polymer ?
#
loop_
_entity_poly.entity_id
_entity_poly.type
_entity_poly.pdbx_seq_one_letter_code
_entity_poly.pdbx_strand_id
1 'polypeptide(L)' 'MISDNWAETEFCTLDLGDERLNKRLVKMTQGFLKTPESPINKVCENWGDTKAAYRFFKNENVDYR' A
#
# COMPACT_ATOMS: atom_id res chain seq x y z
N MET A 1 -11.48 14.26 7.67
CA MET A 1 -11.62 13.15 6.71
C MET A 1 -10.27 12.99 6.05
N ILE A 2 -9.65 11.82 6.16
CA ILE A 2 -8.49 11.50 5.33
C ILE A 2 -9.06 11.35 3.92
N SER A 3 -8.69 12.27 3.03
CA SER A 3 -9.12 12.23 1.65
C SER A 3 -8.57 10.96 1.01
N ASP A 4 -9.42 10.12 0.41
CA ASP A 4 -9.01 8.90 -0.28
C ASP A 4 -7.93 9.17 -1.37
N ASN A 5 -7.82 10.42 -1.82
CA ASN A 5 -6.86 10.87 -2.83
C ASN A 5 -5.45 11.25 -2.30
N TRP A 6 -5.22 11.28 -0.98
CA TRP A 6 -3.90 11.69 -0.46
C TRP A 6 -2.79 10.73 -0.91
N ALA A 7 -3.02 9.41 -0.79
CA ALA A 7 -2.03 8.41 -1.17
C ALA A 7 -1.73 8.41 -2.68
N GLU A 8 -2.75 8.70 -3.52
CA GLU A 8 -2.57 8.88 -4.96
C GLU A 8 -1.70 10.09 -5.28
N THR A 9 -1.91 11.20 -4.57
CA THR A 9 -1.12 12.42 -4.74
C THR A 9 0.31 12.23 -4.25
N GLU A 10 0.49 11.62 -3.08
CA GLU A 10 1.79 11.39 -2.45
C GLU A 10 2.69 10.50 -3.32
N PHE A 11 2.12 9.42 -3.88
CA PHE A 11 2.87 8.46 -4.68
C PHE A 11 2.76 8.68 -6.19
N CYS A 12 2.25 9.82 -6.65
CA CYS A 12 2.05 10.06 -8.10
C CYS A 12 3.36 10.09 -8.90
N THR A 13 4.49 10.40 -8.26
CA THR A 13 5.82 10.43 -8.88
C THR A 13 6.64 9.16 -8.60
N LEU A 14 6.12 8.25 -7.78
CA LEU A 14 6.82 7.01 -7.44
C LEU A 14 6.70 6.03 -8.61
N ASP A 15 7.84 5.51 -9.06
CA ASP A 15 7.90 4.44 -10.03
C ASP A 15 8.73 3.27 -9.52
N LEU A 16 8.04 2.20 -9.09
CA LEU A 16 8.65 0.94 -8.67
C LEU A 16 9.03 0.03 -9.86
N GLY A 17 8.93 0.52 -11.10
CA GLY A 17 9.20 -0.25 -12.32
C GLY A 17 8.10 -1.27 -12.68
N ASP A 18 7.08 -1.41 -11.84
CA ASP A 18 5.86 -2.20 -12.09
C ASP A 18 4.63 -1.40 -11.63
N GLU A 19 3.79 -1.01 -12.59
CA GLU A 19 2.57 -0.24 -12.34
C GLU A 19 1.62 -0.96 -11.35
N ARG A 20 1.65 -2.29 -11.29
CA ARG A 20 0.85 -3.07 -10.34
C ARG A 20 1.33 -2.89 -8.91
N LEU A 21 2.64 -2.70 -8.70
CA LEU A 21 3.21 -2.39 -7.40
C LEU A 21 2.83 -0.96 -6.98
N ASN A 22 2.91 0.01 -7.89
CA ASN A 22 2.50 1.40 -7.63
C ASN A 22 1.01 1.46 -7.20
N LYS A 23 0.11 0.82 -7.96
CA LYS A 23 -1.32 0.74 -7.62
C LYS A 23 -1.57 0.05 -6.28
N ARG A 24 -0.79 -0.99 -5.97
CA ARG A 24 -0.93 -1.73 -4.71
C ARG A 24 -0.49 -0.88 -3.51
N LEU A 25 0.59 -0.11 -3.62
CA LEU A 25 1.05 0.79 -2.57
C LEU A 25 -0.03 1.82 -2.20
N VAL A 26 -0.65 2.44 -3.21
CA VAL A 26 -1.73 3.40 -3.01
C VAL A 26 -2.91 2.76 -2.27
N LYS A 27 -3.40 1.60 -2.75
CA LYS A 27 -4.52 0.88 -2.10
C LYS A 27 -4.20 0.50 -0.66
N MET A 28 -2.99 0.00 -0.40
CA MET A 28 -2.55 -0.37 0.95
C MET A 28 -2.50 0.84 1.88
N THR A 29 -1.95 1.96 1.40
CA THR A 29 -1.82 3.19 2.18
C THR A 29 -3.18 3.79 2.50
N GLN A 30 -4.12 3.82 1.55
CA GLN A 30 -5.51 4.22 1.81
C GLN A 30 -6.15 3.37 2.92
N GLY A 31 -5.88 2.06 2.93
CA GLY A 31 -6.31 1.18 4.02
C GLY A 31 -5.65 1.54 5.35
N PHE A 32 -4.32 1.68 5.39
CA PHE A 32 -3.58 2.00 6.61
C PHE A 32 -3.99 3.32 7.23
N LEU A 33 -4.27 4.33 6.42
CA LEU A 33 -4.71 5.63 6.89
C LEU A 33 -6.05 5.58 7.65
N LYS A 34 -6.95 4.63 7.33
CA LYS A 34 -8.22 4.48 8.05
C LYS A 34 -8.03 4.04 9.50
N THR A 35 -6.97 3.27 9.78
CA THR A 35 -6.65 2.74 11.11
C THR A 35 -5.14 2.58 11.28
N PRO A 36 -4.39 3.67 11.50
CA PRO A 36 -2.92 3.66 11.49
C PRO A 36 -2.31 2.79 12.59
N GLU A 37 -2.95 2.72 13.76
CA GLU A 37 -2.49 1.87 14.87
C GLU A 37 -2.79 0.38 14.69
N SER A 38 -3.59 0.00 13.68
CA SER A 38 -3.96 -1.40 13.48
C SER A 38 -2.88 -2.18 12.72
N PRO A 39 -2.61 -3.44 13.10
CA PRO A 39 -1.66 -4.26 12.39
C PRO A 39 -2.17 -4.60 10.98
N ILE A 40 -1.26 -4.81 10.02
CA ILE A 40 -1.56 -5.04 8.60
C ILE A 40 -2.65 -6.10 8.39
N ASN A 41 -2.62 -7.19 9.16
CA ASN A 41 -3.60 -8.27 9.07
C ASN A 41 -5.03 -7.89 9.53
N LYS A 42 -5.19 -6.81 10.29
CA LYS A 42 -6.50 -6.24 10.65
C LYS A 42 -6.97 -5.19 9.67
N VAL A 43 -6.06 -4.48 9.00
CA VAL A 43 -6.42 -3.40 8.08
C VAL A 43 -6.85 -3.95 6.71
N CYS A 44 -6.32 -5.09 6.29
CA CYS A 44 -6.71 -5.71 5.02
C CYS A 44 -8.08 -6.42 5.14
N GLU A 45 -8.96 -6.15 4.17
CA GLU A 45 -10.35 -6.67 4.15
C GLU A 45 -10.43 -8.19 3.97
N ASN A 46 -9.43 -8.80 3.36
CA ASN A 46 -9.39 -10.24 3.10
C ASN A 46 -7.96 -10.80 3.20
N TRP A 47 -7.86 -12.13 3.34
CA TRP A 47 -6.59 -12.84 3.45
C TRP A 47 -5.69 -12.67 2.21
N GLY A 48 -6.27 -12.49 1.02
CA GLY A 48 -5.52 -12.24 -0.21
C GLY A 48 -4.76 -10.92 -0.12
N ASP A 49 -5.44 -9.86 0.32
CA ASP A 49 -4.88 -8.53 0.52
C ASP A 49 -3.84 -8.53 1.66
N THR A 50 -4.07 -9.26 2.76
CA THR A 50 -3.07 -9.42 3.83
C THR A 50 -1.78 -10.06 3.32
N LYS A 51 -1.87 -11.16 2.57
CA LYS A 51 -0.69 -11.82 1.97
C LYS A 51 -0.01 -10.93 0.94
N ALA A 52 -0.80 -10.21 0.14
CA ALA A 52 -0.29 -9.25 -0.83
C ALA A 52 0.54 -8.15 -0.16
N ALA A 53 0.07 -7.61 0.97
CA ALA A 53 0.79 -6.61 1.73
C ALA A 53 2.13 -7.14 2.27
N TYR A 54 2.13 -8.31 2.90
CA TYR A 54 3.39 -8.92 3.37
C TYR A 54 4.35 -9.24 2.22
N ARG A 55 3.85 -9.72 1.08
CA ARG A 55 4.66 -9.97 -0.10
C ARG A 55 5.21 -8.68 -0.70
N PHE A 56 4.46 -7.59 -0.66
CA PHE A 56 4.89 -6.28 -1.13
C PHE A 56 6.10 -5.79 -0.31
N PHE A 57 6.02 -5.82 1.02
CA PHE A 57 7.14 -5.42 1.89
C PHE A 57 8.35 -6.37 1.83
N LYS A 58 8.16 -7.61 1.38
CA LYS A 58 9.25 -8.58 1.17
C LYS A 58 9.81 -8.54 -0.26
N ASN A 59 9.21 -7.78 -1.17
CA ASN A 59 9.60 -7.79 -2.58
C ASN A 59 10.89 -6.99 -2.77
N GLU A 60 11.94 -7.64 -3.25
CA GLU A 60 13.24 -6.99 -3.51
C GLU A 60 13.18 -5.92 -4.61
N ASN A 61 12.17 -6.00 -5.49
CA ASN A 61 11.91 -4.97 -6.51
C ASN A 61 11.23 -3.72 -5.93
N VAL A 62 10.71 -3.78 -4.70
CA VAL A 62 10.21 -2.61 -3.99
C VAL A 62 11.39 -2.01 -3.23
N ASP A 63 12.13 -1.17 -3.94
CA ASP A 63 13.25 -0.42 -3.38
C ASP A 63 12.88 1.06 -3.25
N TYR A 64 13.32 1.70 -2.18
CA TYR A 64 13.09 3.13 -1.90
C TYR A 64 14.32 4.00 -2.20
N ARG A 65 15.37 3.39 -2.78
CA ARG A 65 16.62 4.05 -3.15
C ARG A 65 16.44 5.20 -4.13
#